data_AF-A0A1H5CBP7-F1
#
_entry.id   AF-A0A1H5CBP7-F1
#
_cell.length_a   1.000
_cell.length_b   1.000
_cell.length_c   1.000
_cell.angle_alpha   90.00
_cell.angle_beta   90.00
_cell.angle_gamma   90.00
#
_symmetry.space_group_name_H-M   'P 1'
#
loop_
_entity.id
_entity.type
_entity.pdbx_description
1 polymer ?
#
loop_
_entity_poly.entity_id
_entity_poly.type
_entity_poly.pdbx_seq_one_letter_code
_entity_poly.pdbx_strand_id
1 'polypeptide(L)'
;MSATDAERVAAGRWLVKHRVDVPTLTELLALRLGFRAGARPPGTWRWVGVAALAYVVATIGFASLTFLPGVRGVDLVDSSYLFFIVMAQHLGYWLPARLRDRQALARFGTLAGPPRTEVTGWFLTVPLITFGGGAALAVTMFATTPFRTYAGSWLLLLAMGAAVTAAIVTDVLRRPVIAEDATSRAVDTAVRLHDLLMAMPGIYALPVLVDPLVGHAQPPEWRPWLVGYAVLAVTAQLVVGLVQWRRLRAVLSGSTPS
;
A
#
# COMPACT_ATOMS: atom_id res chain seq x y z
N MET A 1 -26.80 0.60 -3.56
CA MET A 1 -26.48 1.68 -2.59
C MET A 1 -26.02 2.88 -3.39
N SER A 2 -26.60 4.06 -3.13
CA SER A 2 -26.25 5.30 -3.82
C SER A 2 -25.06 6.01 -3.16
N ALA A 3 -24.41 6.91 -3.91
CA ALA A 3 -23.39 7.80 -3.33
C ALA A 3 -24.05 8.76 -2.32
N THR A 4 -23.47 8.85 -1.13
CA THR A 4 -23.87 9.83 -0.11
C THR A 4 -23.49 11.26 -0.51
N ASP A 5 -24.14 12.27 0.08
CA ASP A 5 -23.80 13.67 -0.20
C ASP A 5 -22.35 14.00 0.15
N ALA A 6 -21.83 13.42 1.24
CA ALA A 6 -20.41 13.56 1.61
C ALA A 6 -19.47 12.98 0.55
N GLU A 7 -19.82 11.84 -0.06
CA GLU A 7 -19.05 11.25 -1.17
C GLU A 7 -19.12 12.11 -2.42
N ARG A 8 -20.29 12.68 -2.75
CA ARG A 8 -20.46 13.60 -3.89
C ARG A 8 -19.61 14.87 -3.71
N VAL A 9 -19.69 15.50 -2.54
CA VAL A 9 -18.89 16.71 -2.24
C VAL A 9 -17.39 16.41 -2.27
N ALA A 10 -16.96 15.29 -1.69
CA ALA A 10 -15.55 14.92 -1.70
C ALA A 10 -15.04 14.60 -3.12
N ALA A 11 -15.83 13.89 -3.91
CA ALA A 11 -15.52 13.62 -5.32
C ALA A 11 -15.41 14.93 -6.12
N GLY A 12 -16.33 15.87 -5.93
CA GLY A 12 -16.25 17.20 -6.54
C GLY A 12 -14.97 17.93 -6.17
N ARG A 13 -14.60 17.96 -4.88
CA ARG A 13 -13.32 18.55 -4.43
C ARG A 13 -12.11 17.87 -5.07
N TRP A 14 -12.16 16.54 -5.25
CA TRP A 14 -11.08 15.81 -5.91
C TRP A 14 -10.95 16.22 -7.37
N LEU A 15 -12.05 16.31 -8.11
CA LEU A 15 -12.05 16.72 -9.52
C LEU A 15 -11.50 18.14 -9.68
N VAL A 16 -11.97 19.08 -8.85
CA VAL A 16 -11.50 20.48 -8.82
C VAL A 16 -10.00 20.54 -8.51
N LYS A 17 -9.55 19.83 -7.47
CA LYS A 17 -8.13 19.78 -7.08
C LYS A 17 -7.23 19.28 -8.21
N HIS A 18 -7.74 18.36 -9.03
CA HIS A 18 -7.01 17.74 -10.12
C HIS A 18 -7.28 18.38 -11.49
N ARG A 19 -8.06 19.47 -11.54
CA ARG A 19 -8.43 20.20 -12.77
C ARG A 19 -9.05 19.30 -13.84
N VAL A 20 -9.86 18.32 -13.42
CA VAL A 20 -10.63 17.47 -14.34
C VAL A 20 -11.95 18.14 -14.60
N ASP A 21 -12.19 18.56 -15.84
CA ASP A 21 -13.47 19.14 -16.23
C ASP A 21 -14.49 18.03 -16.48
N VAL A 22 -15.63 18.10 -15.78
CA VAL A 22 -16.71 17.13 -15.89
C VAL A 22 -18.02 17.91 -15.95
N PRO A 23 -18.82 17.77 -17.04
CA PRO A 23 -20.06 18.53 -17.20
C PRO A 23 -21.05 18.31 -16.06
N THR A 24 -21.14 17.07 -15.56
CA THR A 24 -21.96 16.69 -14.41
C THR A 24 -21.27 15.60 -13.61
N LEU A 25 -21.29 15.72 -12.27
CA LEU A 25 -20.75 14.68 -11.39
C LEU A 25 -21.65 13.44 -11.44
N THR A 26 -21.22 12.39 -12.16
CA THR A 26 -21.96 11.14 -12.23
C THR A 26 -21.91 10.38 -10.90
N GLU A 27 -22.91 9.51 -10.69
CA GLU A 27 -22.96 8.68 -9.48
C GLU A 27 -21.79 7.68 -9.42
N LEU A 28 -21.32 7.20 -10.57
CA LEU A 28 -20.11 6.39 -10.68
C LEU A 28 -18.89 7.12 -10.13
N LEU A 29 -18.66 8.36 -10.58
CA LEU A 29 -17.53 9.18 -10.12
C LEU A 29 -17.63 9.47 -8.61
N ALA A 30 -18.83 9.78 -8.11
CA ALA A 30 -19.06 10.01 -6.69
C ALA A 30 -18.71 8.79 -5.82
N LEU A 31 -19.11 7.59 -6.23
CA LEU A 31 -18.81 6.35 -5.49
C LEU A 31 -17.32 6.02 -5.47
N ARG A 32 -16.63 6.21 -6.61
CA ARG A 32 -15.22 5.80 -6.74
C ARG A 32 -14.25 6.81 -6.12
N LEU A 33 -14.53 8.10 -6.28
CA LEU A 33 -13.68 9.17 -5.79
C LEU A 33 -14.00 9.55 -4.35
N GLY A 34 -15.26 9.46 -3.92
CA GLY A 34 -15.70 9.98 -2.62
C GLY A 34 -14.85 9.48 -1.45
N PHE A 35 -14.68 8.17 -1.32
CA PHE A 35 -13.83 7.59 -0.26
C PHE A 35 -12.36 7.99 -0.38
N ARG A 36 -11.80 7.94 -1.59
CA ARG A 36 -10.39 8.29 -1.88
C ARG A 36 -10.10 9.76 -1.63
N ALA A 37 -11.11 10.61 -1.78
CA ALA A 37 -11.08 12.05 -1.52
C ALA A 37 -11.37 12.42 -0.05
N GLY A 38 -11.48 11.42 0.83
CA GLY A 38 -11.60 11.59 2.28
C GLY A 38 -13.03 11.52 2.82
N ALA A 39 -14.05 11.24 2.01
CA ALA A 39 -15.37 10.94 2.55
C ALA A 39 -15.32 9.63 3.35
N ARG A 40 -15.95 9.63 4.52
CA ARG A 40 -16.07 8.47 5.41
C ARG A 40 -17.54 8.09 5.48
N PRO A 41 -18.06 7.28 4.53
CA PRO A 41 -19.46 6.90 4.53
C PRO A 41 -19.83 6.10 5.79
N PRO A 42 -21.14 6.04 6.14
CA PRO A 42 -21.63 5.23 7.25
C PRO A 42 -21.10 3.79 7.15
N GLY A 43 -20.56 3.26 8.25
CA GLY A 43 -19.93 1.94 8.29
C GLY A 43 -18.43 1.92 8.05
N THR A 44 -17.77 3.05 7.72
CA THR A 44 -16.30 3.10 7.60
C THR A 44 -15.61 2.73 8.92
N TRP A 45 -16.22 3.07 10.06
CA TRP A 45 -15.74 2.67 11.39
C TRP A 45 -15.63 1.16 11.58
N ARG A 46 -16.43 0.36 10.86
CA ARG A 46 -16.30 -1.11 10.89
C ARG A 46 -14.94 -1.55 10.34
N TRP A 47 -14.46 -0.91 9.28
CA TRP A 47 -13.14 -1.19 8.71
C TRP A 47 -12.01 -0.74 9.61
N VAL A 48 -12.16 0.40 10.29
CA VAL A 48 -11.21 0.84 11.31
C VAL A 48 -11.15 -0.16 12.46
N GLY A 49 -12.31 -0.61 12.95
CA GLY A 49 -12.39 -1.62 14.00
C GLY A 49 -11.78 -2.96 13.59
N VAL A 50 -12.05 -3.43 12.36
CA VAL A 50 -11.44 -4.66 11.81
C VAL A 50 -9.92 -4.51 11.67
N ALA A 51 -9.43 -3.37 11.18
CA ALA A 51 -8.00 -3.11 11.06
C ALA A 51 -7.31 -3.03 12.43
N ALA A 52 -7.94 -2.38 13.42
CA ALA A 52 -7.44 -2.31 14.79
C ALA A 52 -7.41 -3.70 15.45
N LEU A 53 -8.47 -4.51 15.27
CA LEU A 53 -8.50 -5.88 15.77
C LEU A 53 -7.43 -6.74 15.10
N ALA A 54 -7.28 -6.65 13.79
CA ALA A 54 -6.23 -7.37 13.05
C ALA A 54 -4.82 -6.96 13.52
N TYR A 55 -4.59 -5.67 13.78
CA TYR A 55 -3.34 -5.17 14.37
C TYR A 55 -3.07 -5.78 15.75
N VAL A 56 -4.07 -5.77 16.64
CA VAL A 56 -3.94 -6.34 17.99
C VAL A 56 -3.67 -7.83 17.92
N VAL A 57 -4.43 -8.58 17.12
CA VAL A 57 -4.26 -10.03 16.95
C VAL A 57 -2.90 -10.36 16.35
N ALA A 58 -2.44 -9.62 15.33
CA ALA A 58 -1.12 -9.83 14.73
C ALA A 58 0.01 -9.54 15.72
N THR A 59 -0.12 -8.47 16.51
CA THR A 59 0.86 -8.10 17.54
C THR A 59 0.92 -9.17 18.64
N ILE A 60 -0.23 -9.63 19.15
CA ILE A 60 -0.30 -10.71 20.14
C ILE A 60 0.26 -12.01 19.57
N GLY A 61 -0.11 -12.37 18.35
CA GLY A 61 0.38 -13.57 17.68
C GLY A 61 1.90 -13.54 17.48
N PHE A 62 2.44 -12.40 17.08
CA PHE A 62 3.89 -12.22 16.94
C PHE A 62 4.61 -12.25 18.30
N ALA A 63 4.07 -11.56 19.31
CA ALA A 63 4.60 -11.63 20.66
C ALA A 63 4.53 -13.06 21.25
N SER A 64 3.56 -13.86 20.83
CA SER A 64 3.44 -15.26 21.27
C SER A 64 4.55 -16.16 20.70
N LEU A 65 5.33 -15.71 19.72
CA LEU A 65 6.49 -16.46 19.21
C LEU A 65 7.55 -16.69 20.32
N THR A 66 7.55 -15.87 21.38
CA THR A 66 8.44 -16.07 22.53
C THR A 66 8.18 -17.35 23.32
N PHE A 67 7.03 -17.98 23.12
CA PHE A 67 6.71 -19.27 23.75
C PHE A 67 7.24 -20.47 22.95
N LEU A 68 7.80 -20.24 21.75
CA LEU A 68 8.41 -21.32 20.98
C LEU A 68 9.74 -21.76 21.61
N PRO A 69 10.04 -23.07 21.61
CA PRO A 69 11.32 -23.57 22.12
C PRO A 69 12.52 -22.90 21.43
N GLY A 70 13.44 -22.35 22.23
CA GLY A 70 14.66 -21.72 21.71
C GLY A 70 14.51 -20.25 21.30
N VAL A 71 13.36 -19.61 21.52
CA VAL A 71 13.13 -18.19 21.26
C VAL A 71 13.13 -17.42 22.58
N ARG A 72 14.05 -16.47 22.77
CA ARG A 72 13.92 -15.49 23.87
C ARG A 72 13.23 -14.25 23.32
N GLY A 73 12.35 -13.64 24.11
CA GLY A 73 11.58 -12.46 23.66
C GLY A 73 12.43 -11.26 23.28
N VAL A 74 13.60 -11.11 23.89
CA VAL A 74 14.60 -10.09 23.56
C VAL A 74 15.28 -10.30 22.19
N ASP A 75 15.07 -11.45 21.56
CA ASP A 75 15.67 -11.79 20.27
C ASP A 75 14.73 -11.53 19.08
N LEU A 76 13.50 -11.05 19.31
CA LEU A 76 12.53 -10.70 18.26
C LEU A 76 12.77 -9.27 17.75
N VAL A 77 12.20 -8.96 16.57
CA VAL A 77 12.20 -7.60 16.01
C VAL A 77 11.36 -6.66 16.89
N ASP A 78 12.03 -5.70 17.53
CA ASP A 78 11.41 -4.68 18.38
C ASP A 78 10.43 -3.79 17.60
N SER A 79 10.77 -3.46 16.35
CA SER A 79 9.93 -2.63 15.45
C SER A 79 8.71 -3.34 14.85
N SER A 80 8.41 -4.57 15.24
CA SER A 80 7.31 -5.38 14.68
C SER A 80 5.94 -4.67 14.69
N TYR A 81 5.64 -3.91 15.74
CA TYR A 81 4.40 -3.14 15.83
C TYR A 81 4.26 -2.11 14.70
N LEU A 82 5.36 -1.49 14.23
CA LEU A 82 5.32 -0.55 13.11
C LEU A 82 5.01 -1.26 11.80
N PHE A 83 5.51 -2.47 11.58
CA PHE A 83 5.12 -3.29 10.43
C PHE A 83 3.60 -3.54 10.43
N PHE A 84 3.03 -3.93 11.57
CA PHE A 84 1.60 -4.19 11.66
C PHE A 84 0.76 -2.91 11.51
N ILE A 85 1.22 -1.76 12.02
CA ILE A 85 0.56 -0.46 11.79
C ILE A 85 0.53 -0.15 10.29
N VAL A 86 1.66 -0.32 9.59
CA VAL A 86 1.76 -0.10 8.15
C VAL A 86 0.81 -1.03 7.39
N MET A 87 0.76 -2.32 7.73
CA MET A 87 -0.17 -3.27 7.09
C MET A 87 -1.63 -2.89 7.35
N ALA A 88 -1.98 -2.56 8.59
CA ALA A 88 -3.32 -2.16 8.99
C ALA A 88 -3.76 -0.88 8.25
N GLN A 89 -2.85 0.09 8.09
CA GLN A 89 -3.12 1.32 7.33
C GLN A 89 -3.38 1.01 5.85
N HIS A 90 -2.54 0.19 5.20
CA HIS A 90 -2.74 -0.21 3.82
C HIS A 90 -4.08 -0.92 3.61
N LEU A 91 -4.38 -1.91 4.45
CA LEU A 91 -5.63 -2.67 4.37
C LEU A 91 -6.84 -1.78 4.69
N GLY A 92 -6.73 -0.90 5.67
CA GLY A 92 -7.78 0.04 6.07
C GLY A 92 -8.11 1.10 4.99
N TYR A 93 -7.15 1.43 4.13
CA TYR A 93 -7.39 2.25 2.94
C TYR A 93 -7.91 1.42 1.76
N TRP A 94 -7.28 0.28 1.47
CA TRP A 94 -7.56 -0.53 0.28
C TRP A 94 -8.92 -1.24 0.34
N LEU A 95 -9.28 -1.88 1.46
CA LEU A 95 -10.50 -2.69 1.55
C LEU A 95 -11.79 -1.88 1.32
N PRO A 96 -11.98 -0.71 1.94
CA PRO A 96 -13.18 0.09 1.66
C PRO A 96 -13.21 0.62 0.22
N ALA A 97 -12.07 1.04 -0.33
CA ALA A 97 -11.96 1.50 -1.70
C ALA A 97 -12.33 0.37 -2.69
N ARG A 98 -11.82 -0.83 -2.46
CA ARG A 98 -12.13 -2.05 -3.23
C ARG A 98 -13.61 -2.40 -3.17
N LEU A 99 -14.25 -2.27 -2.01
CA LEU A 99 -15.69 -2.51 -1.88
C LEU A 99 -16.52 -1.50 -2.67
N ARG A 100 -16.12 -0.23 -2.65
CA ARG A 100 -16.78 0.81 -3.46
C ARG A 100 -16.61 0.55 -4.94
N ASP A 101 -15.43 0.13 -5.38
CA ASP A 101 -15.21 -0.27 -6.78
C ASP A 101 -16.06 -1.50 -7.15
N ARG A 102 -16.21 -2.51 -6.28
CA ARG A 102 -17.11 -3.65 -6.52
C ARG A 102 -18.58 -3.25 -6.59
N GLN A 103 -19.02 -2.32 -5.74
CA GLN A 103 -20.39 -1.79 -5.78
C GLN A 103 -20.65 -0.99 -7.06
N ALA A 104 -19.67 -0.19 -7.49
CA ALA A 104 -19.73 0.53 -8.76
C ALA A 104 -19.79 -0.46 -9.94
N LEU A 105 -18.93 -1.47 -9.95
CA LEU A 105 -18.92 -2.54 -10.96
C LEU A 105 -20.27 -3.26 -11.05
N ALA A 106 -20.85 -3.65 -9.91
CA ALA A 106 -22.13 -4.36 -9.87
C ALA A 106 -23.31 -3.52 -10.39
N ARG A 107 -23.20 -2.18 -10.34
CA ARG A 107 -24.28 -1.27 -10.70
C ARG A 107 -24.16 -0.70 -12.11
N PHE A 108 -22.95 -0.34 -12.53
CA PHE A 108 -22.70 0.35 -13.79
C PHE A 108 -22.03 -0.55 -14.84
N GLY A 109 -21.61 -1.76 -14.46
CA GLY A 109 -20.96 -2.72 -15.35
C GLY A 109 -19.54 -2.30 -15.74
N THR A 110 -19.07 -2.85 -16.85
CA THR A 110 -17.74 -2.61 -17.42
C THR A 110 -17.86 -2.07 -18.83
N LEU A 111 -16.99 -1.12 -19.20
CA LEU A 111 -16.74 -0.84 -20.61
C LEU A 111 -15.81 -1.91 -21.17
N ALA A 112 -16.14 -2.46 -22.34
CA ALA A 112 -15.26 -3.40 -23.06
C ALA A 112 -13.94 -2.69 -23.44
N GLY A 113 -12.81 -3.28 -23.03
CA GLY A 113 -11.48 -2.80 -23.35
C GLY A 113 -10.42 -3.33 -22.38
N PRO A 114 -9.17 -3.53 -22.82
CA PRO A 114 -8.12 -4.04 -21.95
C PRO A 114 -7.84 -3.05 -20.80
N PRO A 115 -7.55 -3.52 -19.58
CA PRO A 115 -7.14 -2.66 -18.48
C PRO A 115 -5.84 -1.93 -18.87
N ARG A 116 -5.93 -0.62 -19.11
CA ARG A 116 -4.77 0.23 -19.41
C ARG A 116 -4.13 0.71 -18.11
N THR A 117 -3.42 -0.18 -17.42
CA THR A 117 -2.48 0.25 -16.39
C THR A 117 -1.09 -0.05 -16.89
N GLU A 118 -0.43 0.94 -17.50
CA GLU A 118 0.97 0.81 -17.87
C GLU A 118 1.83 0.83 -16.61
N VAL A 119 2.10 -0.37 -16.08
CA VAL A 119 3.07 -0.56 -15.02
C VAL A 119 4.45 -0.53 -15.66
N THR A 120 5.15 0.59 -15.52
CA THR A 120 6.56 0.67 -15.90
C THR A 120 7.38 -0.36 -15.14
N GLY A 121 8.40 -0.96 -15.75
CA GLY A 121 9.33 -1.87 -15.07
C GLY A 121 9.91 -1.28 -13.76
N TRP A 122 10.07 0.04 -13.70
CA TRP A 122 10.45 0.78 -12.49
C TRP A 122 9.54 0.55 -11.27
N PHE A 123 8.25 0.26 -11.47
CA PHE A 123 7.34 -0.04 -10.37
C PHE A 123 7.72 -1.36 -9.67
N LEU A 124 8.30 -2.32 -10.39
CA LEU A 124 8.77 -3.59 -9.82
C LEU A 124 10.10 -3.45 -9.08
N THR A 125 10.88 -2.41 -9.39
CA THR A 125 12.16 -2.13 -8.73
C THR A 125 11.99 -1.88 -7.23
N VAL A 126 10.95 -1.15 -6.83
CA VAL A 126 10.71 -0.83 -5.41
C VAL A 126 10.40 -2.07 -4.56
N PRO A 127 9.41 -2.92 -4.89
CA PRO A 127 9.17 -4.14 -4.12
C PRO A 127 10.35 -5.11 -4.19
N LEU A 128 11.11 -5.15 -5.29
CA LEU A 128 12.34 -5.94 -5.37
C LEU A 128 13.40 -5.45 -4.38
N ILE A 129 13.64 -4.14 -4.30
CA ILE A 129 14.58 -3.56 -3.34
C ILE A 129 14.09 -3.76 -1.91
N THR A 130 12.83 -3.41 -1.61
CA THR A 130 12.28 -3.53 -0.26
C THR A 130 12.24 -4.98 0.19
N PHE A 131 11.51 -5.85 -0.50
CA PHE A 131 11.28 -7.20 -0.02
C PHE A 131 12.43 -8.14 -0.40
N GLY A 132 12.96 -8.03 -1.62
CA GLY A 132 14.10 -8.83 -2.05
C GLY A 132 15.40 -8.43 -1.35
N GLY A 133 15.69 -7.13 -1.27
CA GLY A 133 16.85 -6.62 -0.52
C GLY A 133 16.75 -6.89 0.98
N GLY A 134 15.59 -6.65 1.59
CA GLY A 134 15.34 -6.98 3.00
C GLY A 134 15.48 -8.48 3.27
N ALA A 135 14.91 -9.34 2.41
CA ALA A 135 15.04 -10.78 2.54
C ALA A 135 16.50 -11.26 2.39
N ALA A 136 17.24 -10.70 1.43
CA ALA A 136 18.66 -11.03 1.26
C ALA A 136 19.46 -10.67 2.51
N LEU A 137 19.23 -9.50 3.11
CA LEU A 137 19.86 -9.10 4.37
C LEU A 137 19.47 -10.02 5.53
N ALA A 138 18.18 -10.33 5.68
CA ALA A 138 17.69 -11.23 6.72
C ALA A 138 18.33 -12.63 6.59
N VAL A 139 18.32 -13.22 5.40
CA VAL A 139 18.94 -14.53 5.13
C VAL A 139 20.43 -14.50 5.39
N THR A 140 21.13 -13.43 5.00
CA THR A 140 22.57 -13.31 5.25
C THR A 140 22.87 -13.21 6.74
N MET A 141 22.12 -12.41 7.50
CA MET A 141 22.24 -12.36 8.97
C MET A 141 21.96 -13.71 9.61
N PHE A 142 20.93 -14.42 9.16
CA PHE A 142 20.58 -15.75 9.66
C PHE A 142 21.71 -16.76 9.45
N ALA A 143 22.38 -16.69 8.30
CA ALA A 143 23.46 -17.61 7.94
C ALA A 143 24.80 -17.27 8.61
N THR A 144 25.08 -15.99 8.85
CA THR A 144 26.42 -15.51 9.23
C THR A 144 26.54 -15.07 10.68
N THR A 145 25.44 -14.96 11.42
CA THR A 145 25.43 -14.43 12.80
C THR A 145 24.64 -15.33 13.75
N PRO A 146 24.84 -15.21 15.08
CA PRO A 146 24.01 -15.90 16.06
C PRO A 146 22.58 -15.33 16.18
N PHE A 147 22.28 -14.19 15.56
CA PHE A 147 20.99 -13.46 15.68
C PHE A 147 19.89 -14.04 14.76
N ARG A 148 19.74 -15.37 14.77
CA ARG A 148 18.84 -16.10 13.89
C ARG A 148 17.37 -15.78 14.12
N THR A 149 16.97 -15.61 15.38
CA THR A 149 15.59 -15.29 15.76
C THR A 149 15.17 -13.91 15.25
N TYR A 150 16.04 -12.91 15.38
CA TYR A 150 15.82 -11.57 14.85
C TYR A 150 15.67 -11.62 13.33
N ALA A 151 16.62 -12.25 12.64
CA ALA A 151 16.61 -12.39 11.19
C ALA A 151 15.36 -13.11 10.67
N GLY A 152 14.99 -14.23 11.29
CA GLY A 152 13.81 -15.02 10.91
C GLY A 152 12.50 -14.27 11.15
N SER A 153 12.37 -13.59 12.29
CA SER A 153 11.17 -12.81 12.60
C SER A 153 11.04 -11.55 11.73
N TRP A 154 12.15 -10.90 11.37
CA TRP A 154 12.17 -9.83 10.37
C TRP A 154 11.75 -10.31 8.98
N LEU A 155 12.27 -11.47 8.54
CA LEU A 155 11.90 -12.09 7.28
C LEU A 155 10.40 -12.41 7.22
N LEU A 156 9.81 -12.89 8.32
CA LEU A 156 8.37 -13.12 8.43
C LEU A 156 7.57 -11.81 8.24
N LEU A 157 7.97 -10.72 8.89
CA LEU A 157 7.32 -9.41 8.75
C LEU A 157 7.42 -8.87 7.32
N LEU A 158 8.58 -9.03 6.67
CA LEU A 158 8.77 -8.68 5.27
C LEU A 158 7.88 -9.51 4.35
N ALA A 159 7.77 -10.83 4.59
CA ALA A 159 6.91 -11.72 3.82
C ALA A 159 5.43 -11.33 3.92
N MET A 160 4.97 -10.98 5.13
CA MET A 160 3.61 -10.47 5.35
C MET A 160 3.38 -9.15 4.62
N GLY A 161 4.34 -8.21 4.69
CA GLY A 161 4.28 -6.93 3.98
C GLY A 161 4.21 -7.14 2.46
N ALA A 162 5.05 -8.04 1.94
CA ALA A 162 5.06 -8.42 0.53
C ALA A 162 3.72 -9.01 0.09
N ALA A 163 3.10 -9.87 0.91
CA ALA A 163 1.79 -10.45 0.63
C ALA A 163 0.68 -9.37 0.57
N VAL A 164 0.69 -8.41 1.50
CA VAL A 164 -0.25 -7.29 1.51
C VAL A 164 -0.06 -6.43 0.25
N THR A 165 1.17 -6.01 -0.04
CA THR A 165 1.46 -5.22 -1.25
C THR A 165 1.10 -5.98 -2.52
N ALA A 166 1.43 -7.26 -2.62
CA ALA A 166 1.10 -8.10 -3.78
C ALA A 166 -0.41 -8.23 -3.98
N ALA A 167 -1.19 -8.39 -2.90
CA ALA A 167 -2.65 -8.45 -2.97
C ALA A 167 -3.24 -7.13 -3.51
N ILE A 168 -2.77 -5.99 -3.01
CA ILE A 168 -3.21 -4.66 -3.46
C ILE A 168 -2.85 -4.46 -4.93
N VAL A 169 -1.59 -4.67 -5.30
CA VAL A 169 -1.11 -4.48 -6.67
C VAL A 169 -1.86 -5.41 -7.63
N THR A 170 -1.97 -6.69 -7.30
CA THR A 170 -2.67 -7.66 -8.15
C THR A 170 -4.12 -7.27 -8.37
N ASP A 171 -4.82 -6.82 -7.33
CA ASP A 171 -6.20 -6.33 -7.42
C ASP A 171 -6.30 -5.09 -8.34
N VAL A 172 -5.39 -4.12 -8.19
CA VAL A 172 -5.36 -2.92 -9.04
C VAL A 172 -5.06 -3.24 -10.51
N LEU A 173 -4.18 -4.20 -10.77
CA LEU A 173 -3.81 -4.59 -12.14
C LEU A 173 -4.86 -5.46 -12.82
N ARG A 174 -5.56 -6.31 -12.07
CA ARG A 174 -6.57 -7.23 -12.61
C ARG A 174 -7.98 -6.65 -12.64
N ARG A 175 -8.26 -5.55 -11.93
CA ARG A 175 -9.63 -5.01 -11.89
C ARG A 175 -10.09 -4.53 -13.27
N PRO A 176 -11.34 -4.81 -13.67
CA PRO A 176 -11.88 -4.37 -14.96
C PRO A 176 -12.03 -2.85 -15.00
N VAL A 177 -12.06 -2.27 -16.22
CA VAL A 177 -12.29 -0.83 -16.41
C VAL A 177 -13.74 -0.50 -16.07
N ILE A 178 -13.92 0.39 -15.10
CA ILE A 178 -15.24 0.87 -14.65
C ILE A 178 -15.40 2.32 -15.09
N ALA A 179 -16.09 2.52 -16.20
CA ALA A 179 -16.31 3.82 -16.83
C ALA A 179 -17.62 3.81 -17.63
N GLU A 180 -18.24 4.99 -17.76
CA GLU A 180 -19.46 5.25 -18.55
C GLU A 180 -19.14 6.03 -19.84
N ASP A 181 -18.07 6.83 -19.83
CA ASP A 181 -17.66 7.76 -20.88
C ASP A 181 -16.12 7.92 -20.92
N ALA A 182 -15.61 8.77 -21.81
CA ALA A 182 -14.18 9.02 -21.92
C ALA A 182 -13.57 9.65 -20.66
N THR A 183 -14.30 10.52 -19.98
CA THR A 183 -13.86 11.24 -18.77
C THR A 183 -13.72 10.29 -17.58
N SER A 184 -14.73 9.46 -17.33
CA SER A 184 -14.70 8.41 -16.31
C SER A 184 -13.65 7.35 -16.60
N ARG A 185 -13.30 7.08 -17.87
CA ARG A 185 -12.17 6.23 -18.24
C ARG A 185 -10.81 6.88 -17.88
N ALA A 186 -10.65 8.18 -18.09
CA ALA A 186 -9.47 8.91 -17.66
C ALA A 186 -9.35 8.90 -16.13
N VAL A 187 -10.47 9.10 -15.42
CA VAL A 187 -10.53 9.01 -13.95
C VAL A 187 -10.21 7.59 -13.46
N ASP A 188 -10.71 6.53 -14.11
CA ASP A 188 -10.36 5.14 -13.77
C ASP A 188 -8.84 4.91 -13.83
N THR A 189 -8.22 5.39 -14.91
CA THR A 189 -6.77 5.29 -15.13
C THR A 189 -6.01 6.05 -14.04
N ALA A 190 -6.42 7.27 -13.73
CA ALA A 190 -5.83 8.09 -12.69
C ALA A 190 -5.95 7.44 -11.30
N VAL A 191 -7.12 6.89 -10.98
CA VAL A 191 -7.36 6.19 -9.70
C VAL A 191 -6.52 4.92 -9.58
N ARG A 192 -6.27 4.19 -10.68
CA ARG A 192 -5.31 3.05 -10.69
C ARG A 192 -3.91 3.48 -10.34
N LEU A 193 -3.41 4.56 -10.97
CA LEU A 193 -2.10 5.10 -10.65
C LEU A 193 -2.03 5.57 -9.19
N HIS A 194 -3.10 6.20 -8.69
CA HIS A 194 -3.18 6.61 -7.29
C HIS A 194 -3.15 5.41 -6.33
N ASP A 195 -3.92 4.36 -6.60
CA ASP A 195 -3.96 3.17 -5.75
C ASP A 195 -2.61 2.42 -5.77
N LEU A 196 -1.91 2.37 -6.92
CA LEU A 196 -0.54 1.84 -7.00
C LEU A 196 0.45 2.68 -6.21
N LEU A 197 0.32 4.01 -6.27
CA LEU A 197 1.12 4.92 -5.44
C LEU A 197 0.87 4.67 -3.96
N MET A 198 -0.37 4.44 -3.55
CA MET A 198 -0.76 4.19 -2.16
C MET A 198 -0.30 2.83 -1.61
N ALA A 199 0.07 1.88 -2.47
CA ALA A 199 0.64 0.59 -2.03
C ALA A 199 2.06 0.72 -1.44
N MET A 200 2.76 1.83 -1.75
CA MET A 200 4.06 2.27 -1.21
C MET A 200 4.98 1.18 -0.62
N PRO A 201 5.44 0.16 -1.39
CA PRO A 201 6.26 -0.91 -0.83
C PRO A 201 7.49 -0.41 -0.04
N GLY A 202 8.10 0.70 -0.45
CA GLY A 202 9.25 1.29 0.24
C GLY A 202 9.04 1.60 1.73
N ILE A 203 7.79 1.83 2.17
CA ILE A 203 7.50 2.16 3.56
C ILE A 203 7.75 0.99 4.51
N TYR A 204 7.72 -0.25 4.03
CA TYR A 204 8.06 -1.45 4.82
C TYR A 204 9.54 -1.55 5.17
N ALA A 205 10.40 -0.73 4.56
CA ALA A 205 11.80 -0.63 4.93
C ALA A 205 12.04 0.30 6.13
N LEU A 206 11.09 1.17 6.49
CA LEU A 206 11.26 2.14 7.57
C LEU A 206 11.23 1.54 8.99
N PRO A 207 10.35 0.60 9.33
CA PRO A 207 10.31 0.04 10.68
C PRO A 207 11.66 -0.46 11.18
N VAL A 208 12.47 -1.08 10.31
CA VAL A 208 13.79 -1.62 10.67
C VAL A 208 14.77 -0.57 11.20
N LEU A 209 14.51 0.73 10.95
CA LEU A 209 15.33 1.81 11.48
C LEU A 209 15.15 2.02 12.98
N VAL A 210 14.07 1.51 13.57
CA VAL A 210 13.84 1.61 15.01
C VAL A 210 14.77 0.65 15.76
N ASP A 211 15.01 -0.56 15.25
CA ASP A 211 15.82 -1.56 15.97
C ASP A 211 17.25 -1.05 16.27
N PRO A 212 17.99 -0.41 15.32
CA PRO A 212 19.28 0.23 15.61
C PRO A 212 19.26 1.33 16.68
N LEU A 213 18.12 2.00 16.87
CA LEU A 213 17.99 3.16 17.75
C LEU A 213 17.58 2.78 19.17
N VAL A 214 16.73 1.77 19.33
CA VAL A 214 16.15 1.41 20.64
C VAL A 214 16.45 -0.02 21.08
N GLY A 215 16.89 -0.88 20.16
CA GLY A 215 17.00 -2.32 20.36
C GLY A 215 18.43 -2.86 20.43
N HIS A 216 18.54 -4.07 20.93
CA HIS A 216 19.78 -4.87 20.98
C HIS A 216 19.62 -6.26 20.34
N ALA A 217 18.46 -6.53 19.72
CA ALA A 217 18.12 -7.80 19.12
C ALA A 217 18.86 -8.07 17.79
N GLN A 218 19.37 -7.02 17.15
CA GLN A 218 20.12 -7.07 15.89
C GLN A 218 21.64 -7.06 16.11
N PRO A 219 22.43 -7.68 15.22
CA PRO A 219 23.88 -7.62 15.30
C PRO A 219 24.39 -6.16 15.19
N PRO A 220 25.25 -5.69 16.11
CA PRO A 220 25.73 -4.30 16.12
C PRO A 220 26.42 -3.86 14.82
N GLU A 221 27.22 -4.75 14.22
CA GLU A 221 27.97 -4.51 12.99
C GLU A 221 27.07 -4.42 11.74
N TRP A 222 25.81 -4.85 11.84
CA TRP A 222 24.83 -4.80 10.75
C TRP A 222 24.04 -3.49 10.68
N ARG A 223 24.15 -2.60 11.68
CA ARG A 223 23.42 -1.33 11.72
C ARG A 223 23.59 -0.46 10.47
N PRO A 224 24.81 -0.24 9.92
CA PRO A 224 24.98 0.55 8.70
C PRO A 224 24.27 -0.05 7.49
N TRP A 225 24.22 -1.38 7.39
CA TRP A 225 23.56 -2.10 6.30
C TRP A 225 22.04 -1.95 6.36
N LEU A 226 21.45 -2.03 7.57
CA LEU A 226 20.02 -1.79 7.78
C LEU A 226 19.62 -0.36 7.41
N VAL A 227 20.43 0.63 7.81
CA VAL A 227 20.21 2.04 7.45
C VAL A 227 20.35 2.25 5.94
N GLY A 228 21.42 1.73 5.33
CA GLY A 228 21.66 1.83 3.89
C GLY A 228 20.54 1.20 3.07
N TYR A 229 20.02 0.06 3.51
CA TYR A 229 18.85 -0.59 2.93
C TYR A 229 17.60 0.27 2.99
N ALA A 230 17.26 0.83 4.16
CA ALA A 230 16.09 1.67 4.31
C ALA A 230 16.18 2.93 3.45
N VAL A 231 17.35 3.58 3.42
CA VAL A 231 17.62 4.75 2.57
C VAL A 231 17.45 4.39 1.10
N LEU A 232 18.01 3.26 0.64
CA LEU A 232 17.88 2.80 -0.74
C LEU A 232 16.41 2.54 -1.13
N ALA A 233 15.67 1.81 -0.29
CA ALA A 233 14.26 1.50 -0.54
C ALA A 233 13.37 2.75 -0.57
N VAL A 234 13.57 3.69 0.36
CA VAL A 234 12.84 4.96 0.40
C VAL A 234 13.19 5.82 -0.81
N THR A 235 14.47 5.93 -1.16
CA THR A 235 14.90 6.72 -2.32
C THR A 235 14.31 6.15 -3.62
N ALA A 236 14.34 4.83 -3.80
CA ALA A 236 13.70 4.18 -4.94
C ALA A 236 12.18 4.46 -4.97
N GLN A 237 11.51 4.37 -3.82
CA GLN A 237 10.08 4.69 -3.69
C GLN A 237 9.77 6.16 -4.03
N LEU A 238 10.63 7.10 -3.64
CA LEU A 238 10.46 8.53 -3.95
C LEU A 238 10.62 8.79 -5.44
N VAL A 239 11.62 8.18 -6.10
CA VAL A 239 11.82 8.31 -7.55
C VAL A 239 10.62 7.77 -8.32
N VAL A 240 10.18 6.55 -8.00
CA VAL A 240 8.98 5.96 -8.63
C VAL A 240 7.74 6.77 -8.31
N GLY A 241 7.61 7.26 -7.08
CA GLY A 241 6.53 8.15 -6.66
C GLY A 241 6.45 9.41 -7.50
N LEU A 242 7.59 10.07 -7.76
CA LEU A 242 7.68 11.27 -8.58
C LEU A 242 7.33 10.98 -10.05
N VAL A 243 7.85 9.89 -10.63
CA VAL A 243 7.54 9.49 -12.01
C VAL A 243 6.05 9.20 -12.18
N GLN A 244 5.48 8.42 -11.25
CA GLN A 244 4.05 8.08 -11.27
C GLN A 244 3.16 9.31 -11.01
N TRP A 245 3.57 10.22 -10.14
CA TRP A 245 2.87 11.48 -9.91
C TRP A 245 2.86 12.38 -11.15
N ARG A 246 3.96 12.43 -11.91
CA ARG A 246 4.00 13.15 -13.20
C ARG A 246 3.06 12.51 -14.22
N ARG A 247 3.02 11.17 -14.30
CA ARG A 247 2.11 10.43 -15.18
C ARG A 247 0.65 10.65 -14.82
N LEU A 248 0.32 10.59 -13.53
CA LEU A 248 -1.02 10.89 -13.02
C LEU A 248 -1.49 12.26 -13.50
N ARG A 249 -0.63 13.29 -13.37
CA ARG A 249 -0.94 14.63 -13.88
C ARG A 249 -1.15 14.65 -15.39
N ALA A 250 -0.31 13.97 -16.17
CA ALA A 250 -0.43 13.89 -17.63
C ALA A 250 -1.74 13.22 -18.08
N VAL A 251 -2.14 12.12 -17.43
CA VAL A 251 -3.41 11.43 -17.69
C VAL A 251 -4.60 12.36 -17.43
N LEU A 252 -4.54 13.14 -16.35
CA LEU A 252 -5.61 14.06 -15.97
C LEU A 252 -5.69 15.30 -16.86
N SER A 253 -4.56 15.77 -17.42
CA SER A 253 -4.53 16.90 -18.36
C SER A 253 -4.83 16.53 -19.81
N GLY A 254 -5.07 15.25 -20.13
CA GLY A 254 -5.31 14.80 -21.51
C GLY A 254 -4.08 14.87 -22.42
N SER A 255 -2.91 15.22 -21.87
CA SER A 255 -1.63 15.20 -22.58
C SER A 255 -1.09 13.78 -22.55
N THR A 256 -1.04 13.09 -23.69
CA THR A 256 -0.32 11.82 -23.79
C THR A 256 1.13 12.05 -23.38
N PRO A 257 1.66 11.34 -22.37
CA PRO A 257 3.07 11.43 -22.02
C PRO A 257 3.88 10.87 -23.19
N SER A 258 4.68 11.74 -23.82
CA SER A 258 5.71 11.39 -24.80
C SER A 258 6.82 10.57 -24.18
#